data_AF-A0A958L9K3-F1
#
_entry.id   AF-A0A958L9K3-F1
#
_cell.length_a   1.000
_cell.length_b   1.000
_cell.length_c   1.000
_cell.angle_alpha   90.00
_cell.angle_beta   90.00
_cell.angle_gamma   90.00
#
_symmetry.space_group_name_H-M   'P 1'
#
loop_
_entity.id
_entity.type
_entity.pdbx_description
1 polymer ?
#
loop_
_entity_poly.entity_id
_entity_poly.type
_entity_poly.pdbx_seq_one_letter_code
_entity_poly.pdbx_strand_id
1 'polypeptide(L)'
;NNIFWCLSCNEKAMAHLNGIFGQNHLAGTKIELLSWTDTEIQELIVKRHRQSQFKLKFDQVISAIHRGDILETSSGIEVQFFRLLWGQSRGNPSTAQELWLSAASKESEDTIRIAVPKFTNPRTLSDLSDEILIIYAAIVKHESLSLTEIINVTKMPISTIRHAIKYGEDGMILDKVNGERWIIHPKAQYVVHAQLIGRNLIYG
;
A
#
# COMPACT_ATOMS: atom_id res chain seq x y z
N ASN A 1 35.53 -2.79 18.78
CA ASN A 1 34.77 -1.79 18.00
C ASN A 1 33.72 -2.58 17.22
N ASN A 2 32.53 -2.79 17.79
CA ASN A 2 31.52 -3.70 17.23
C ASN A 2 30.36 -2.88 16.67
N ILE A 3 30.47 -2.50 15.40
CA ILE A 3 29.42 -1.77 14.69
C ILE A 3 28.55 -2.80 13.96
N PHE A 4 27.26 -2.80 14.28
CA PHE A 4 26.25 -3.62 13.60
C PHE A 4 25.40 -2.71 12.71
N TRP A 5 25.29 -3.06 11.42
CA TRP A 5 24.48 -2.34 10.45
C TRP A 5 23.18 -3.11 10.20
N CYS A 6 22.05 -2.42 10.26
CA CYS A 6 20.76 -2.95 9.85
C CYS A 6 20.23 -2.12 8.69
N LEU A 7 19.82 -2.79 7.61
CA LEU A 7 19.21 -2.18 6.43
C LEU A 7 17.80 -2.74 6.28
N SER A 8 16.82 -1.84 6.10
CA SER A 8 15.48 -2.18 5.67
C SER A 8 15.23 -1.60 4.28
N CYS A 9 14.76 -2.41 3.35
CA CYS A 9 14.29 -1.96 2.05
C CYS A 9 13.26 -2.94 1.50
N ASN A 10 12.44 -2.47 0.57
CA ASN A 10 11.49 -3.32 -0.13
C ASN A 10 12.18 -4.34 -1.03
N GLU A 11 11.42 -5.36 -1.43
CA GLU A 11 11.90 -6.44 -2.29
C GLU A 11 12.44 -5.95 -3.63
N LYS A 12 11.83 -4.93 -4.25
CA LYS A 12 12.23 -4.39 -5.56
C LYS A 12 13.56 -3.63 -5.47
N ALA A 13 13.78 -2.91 -4.38
CA ALA A 13 15.04 -2.26 -4.06
C ALA A 13 16.14 -3.31 -3.87
N MET A 14 15.87 -4.36 -3.09
CA MET A 14 16.82 -5.46 -2.87
C MET A 14 17.13 -6.21 -4.18
N ALA A 15 16.12 -6.49 -5.01
CA ALA A 15 16.31 -7.10 -6.32
C ALA A 15 17.17 -6.24 -7.24
N HIS A 16 16.96 -4.91 -7.22
CA HIS A 16 17.78 -3.97 -7.98
C HIS A 16 19.24 -3.97 -7.52
N LEU A 17 19.48 -3.90 -6.20
CA LEU A 17 20.83 -3.95 -5.64
C LEU A 17 21.52 -5.28 -5.94
N ASN A 18 20.82 -6.41 -5.82
CA ASN A 18 21.36 -7.72 -6.19
C ASN A 18 21.73 -7.81 -7.68
N GLY A 19 20.95 -7.16 -8.56
CA GLY A 19 21.28 -7.08 -9.99
C GLY A 19 22.54 -6.27 -10.29
N ILE A 20 22.88 -5.28 -9.46
CA ILE A 20 24.07 -4.44 -9.63
C ILE A 20 25.31 -5.06 -8.96
N PHE A 21 25.18 -5.54 -7.73
CA PHE A 21 26.30 -5.97 -6.89
C PHE A 21 26.49 -7.49 -6.81
N GLY A 22 25.55 -8.27 -7.33
CA GLY A 22 25.51 -9.73 -7.16
C GLY A 22 24.91 -10.16 -5.81
N GLN A 23 24.44 -11.42 -5.74
CA GLN A 23 23.66 -11.93 -4.59
C GLN A 23 24.47 -12.15 -3.30
N ASN A 24 25.80 -12.26 -3.38
CA ASN A 24 26.60 -12.85 -2.30
C ASN A 24 27.21 -11.84 -1.31
N HIS A 25 26.92 -10.54 -1.42
CA HIS A 25 27.75 -9.53 -0.72
C HIS A 25 26.99 -8.45 0.08
N LEU A 26 25.66 -8.41 0.06
CA LEU A 26 24.92 -7.27 0.62
C LEU A 26 24.42 -7.45 2.06
N ALA A 27 24.15 -8.67 2.52
CA ALA A 27 23.67 -8.91 3.88
C ALA A 27 24.13 -10.27 4.41
N GLY A 28 24.62 -10.29 5.65
CA GLY A 28 24.97 -11.55 6.34
C GLY A 28 23.76 -12.33 6.83
N THR A 29 22.73 -11.63 7.31
CA THR A 29 21.45 -12.21 7.73
C THR A 29 20.32 -11.43 7.09
N LYS A 30 19.39 -12.15 6.46
CA LYS A 30 18.20 -11.59 5.81
C LYS A 30 16.96 -11.99 6.61
N ILE A 31 16.11 -11.02 6.92
CA ILE A 31 14.78 -11.24 7.48
C ILE A 31 13.78 -10.74 6.44
N GLU A 32 12.98 -11.65 5.90
CA GLU A 32 11.94 -11.32 4.94
C GLU A 32 10.62 -11.05 5.66
N LEU A 33 9.99 -9.91 5.35
CA LEU A 33 8.68 -9.58 5.86
C LEU A 33 7.63 -10.02 4.83
N LEU A 34 6.84 -11.03 5.19
CA LEU A 34 5.73 -11.50 4.37
C LEU A 34 4.49 -10.62 4.55
N SER A 35 3.57 -10.68 3.58
CA SER A 35 2.23 -10.12 3.74
C SER A 35 1.54 -10.73 4.95
N TRP A 36 0.79 -9.91 5.67
CA TRP A 36 0.06 -10.36 6.85
C TRP A 36 -1.17 -11.19 6.44
N THR A 37 -1.43 -12.22 7.23
CA THR A 37 -2.65 -13.01 7.20
C THR A 37 -3.88 -12.18 7.55
N ASP A 38 -5.06 -12.69 7.24
CA ASP A 38 -6.33 -12.08 7.64
C ASP A 38 -6.42 -11.94 9.17
N THR A 39 -5.97 -12.95 9.90
CA THR A 39 -5.90 -12.95 11.36
C THR A 39 -4.97 -11.87 11.92
N GLU A 40 -3.76 -11.72 11.35
CA GLU A 40 -2.81 -10.69 11.82
C GLU A 40 -3.33 -9.27 11.54
N ILE A 41 -3.97 -9.05 10.40
CA ILE A 41 -4.62 -7.77 10.08
C ILE A 41 -5.79 -7.48 11.03
N GLN A 42 -6.63 -8.48 11.31
CA GLN A 42 -7.72 -8.32 12.27
C GLN A 42 -7.19 -7.99 13.67
N GLU A 43 -6.19 -8.72 14.15
CA GLU A 43 -5.55 -8.50 15.44
C GLU A 43 -4.95 -7.10 15.55
N LEU A 44 -4.27 -6.61 14.51
CA LEU A 44 -3.75 -5.24 14.44
C LEU A 44 -4.84 -4.20 14.69
N ILE A 45 -5.91 -4.28 13.91
CA ILE A 45 -6.98 -3.29 13.92
C ILE A 45 -7.73 -3.34 15.25
N VAL A 46 -8.09 -4.53 15.72
CA VAL A 46 -8.79 -4.71 17.00
C VAL A 46 -7.92 -4.23 18.17
N LYS A 47 -6.63 -4.56 18.18
CA LYS A 47 -5.71 -4.13 19.25
C LYS A 47 -5.58 -2.61 19.30
N ARG A 48 -5.48 -1.93 18.15
CA ARG A 48 -5.46 -0.46 18.09
C ARG A 48 -6.80 0.13 18.49
N HIS A 49 -7.91 -0.43 18.01
CA HIS A 49 -9.24 0.06 18.33
C HIS A 49 -9.55 -0.05 19.85
N ARG A 50 -9.13 -1.13 20.52
CA ARG A 50 -9.29 -1.27 21.99
C ARG A 50 -8.67 -0.12 22.78
N GLN A 51 -7.63 0.53 22.28
CA GLN A 51 -7.04 1.70 22.93
C GLN A 51 -7.96 2.93 22.90
N SER A 52 -8.91 2.98 21.97
CA SER A 52 -9.87 4.08 21.83
C SER A 52 -11.02 4.04 22.83
N GLN A 53 -11.30 2.88 23.44
CA GLN A 53 -12.41 2.64 24.38
C GLN A 53 -13.83 2.85 23.82
N PHE A 54 -13.98 3.20 22.53
CA PHE A 54 -15.28 3.26 21.87
C PHE A 54 -15.84 1.86 21.64
N LYS A 55 -17.17 1.75 21.58
CA LYS A 55 -17.87 0.55 21.11
C LYS A 55 -17.90 0.53 19.59
N LEU A 56 -17.80 -0.66 19.00
CA LEU A 56 -17.97 -0.85 17.56
C LEU A 56 -19.39 -1.27 17.23
N LYS A 57 -19.90 -0.69 16.16
CA LYS A 57 -21.14 -1.13 15.52
C LYS A 57 -20.93 -1.24 14.02
N PHE A 58 -21.02 -2.45 13.49
CA PHE A 58 -20.90 -2.69 12.05
C PHE A 58 -22.22 -2.44 11.34
N ASP A 59 -22.14 -1.83 10.16
CA ASP A 59 -23.29 -1.54 9.32
C ASP A 59 -23.83 -2.82 8.64
N GLN A 60 -25.14 -3.01 8.66
CA GLN A 60 -25.78 -4.18 8.05
C GLN A 60 -25.56 -4.23 6.53
N VAL A 61 -25.31 -3.08 5.88
CA VAL A 61 -24.98 -3.02 4.44
C VAL A 61 -23.77 -3.91 4.08
N ILE A 62 -22.87 -4.18 5.03
CA ILE A 62 -21.71 -5.05 4.81
C ILE A 62 -22.14 -6.48 4.45
N SER A 63 -23.22 -7.01 5.07
CA SER A 63 -23.70 -8.38 4.78
C SER A 63 -24.26 -8.51 3.36
N ALA A 64 -24.80 -7.43 2.79
CA ALA A 64 -25.35 -7.43 1.44
C ALA A 64 -24.26 -7.51 0.34
N ILE A 65 -23.01 -7.16 0.65
CA ILE A 65 -21.90 -7.14 -0.31
C ILE A 65 -21.35 -8.54 -0.57
N HIS A 66 -21.36 -9.42 0.42
CA HIS A 66 -20.94 -10.81 0.27
C HIS A 66 -22.13 -11.75 0.44
N ARG A 67 -22.68 -12.23 -0.68
CA ARG A 67 -23.65 -13.34 -0.70
C ARG A 67 -22.95 -14.64 -0.31
N GLY A 68 -22.84 -14.89 0.98
CA GLY A 68 -22.46 -16.19 1.54
C GLY A 68 -23.36 -16.51 2.74
N ASP A 69 -23.58 -17.81 2.99
CA ASP A 69 -24.50 -18.38 4.00
C ASP A 69 -24.14 -18.07 5.48
N ILE A 70 -23.42 -16.99 5.75
CA ILE A 70 -23.09 -16.56 7.10
C ILE A 70 -24.30 -15.80 7.64
N LEU A 71 -24.93 -16.38 8.67
CA LEU A 71 -26.06 -15.80 9.42
C LEU A 71 -25.85 -14.30 9.68
N GLU A 72 -26.92 -13.50 9.54
CA GLU A 72 -27.00 -12.06 9.83
C GLU A 72 -26.86 -11.72 11.32
N THR A 73 -25.91 -12.36 11.99
CA THR A 73 -25.49 -12.07 13.35
C THR A 73 -24.44 -10.99 13.34
N SER A 74 -24.33 -10.23 14.43
CA SER A 74 -23.30 -9.18 14.58
C SER A 74 -21.87 -9.72 14.38
N SER A 75 -21.59 -10.94 14.84
CA SER A 75 -20.31 -11.62 14.65
C SER A 75 -20.06 -12.00 13.19
N GLY A 76 -21.09 -12.42 12.46
CA GLY A 76 -20.98 -12.73 11.03
C GLY A 76 -20.59 -11.51 10.19
N ILE A 77 -21.17 -10.35 10.48
CA ILE A 77 -20.88 -9.08 9.77
C ILE A 77 -19.43 -8.65 10.02
N GLU A 78 -18.93 -8.77 11.25
CA GLU A 78 -17.55 -8.46 11.59
C GLU A 78 -16.56 -9.33 10.79
N VAL A 79 -16.79 -10.65 10.72
CA VAL A 79 -15.96 -11.57 9.95
C VAL A 79 -15.94 -11.20 8.47
N GLN A 80 -17.11 -10.86 7.90
CA GLN A 80 -17.18 -10.43 6.50
C GLN A 80 -16.43 -9.12 6.25
N PHE A 81 -16.55 -8.16 7.18
CA PHE A 81 -15.80 -6.91 7.10
C PHE A 81 -14.28 -7.15 7.07
N PHE A 82 -13.75 -7.98 7.98
CA PHE A 82 -12.31 -8.24 8.03
C PHE A 82 -11.80 -9.03 6.82
N ARG A 83 -12.59 -9.96 6.27
CA ARG A 83 -12.26 -10.62 5.00
C ARG A 83 -12.17 -9.63 3.85
N LEU A 84 -13.14 -8.72 3.75
CA LEU A 84 -13.15 -7.65 2.76
C LEU A 84 -11.97 -6.69 2.97
N LEU A 85 -11.65 -6.33 4.21
CA LEU A 85 -10.52 -5.49 4.56
C LEU A 85 -9.19 -6.13 4.14
N TRP A 86 -9.00 -7.42 4.46
CA TRP A 86 -7.80 -8.18 4.09
C TRP A 86 -7.69 -8.37 2.58
N GLY A 87 -8.78 -8.73 1.89
CA GLY A 87 -8.77 -8.92 0.44
C GLY A 87 -8.36 -7.65 -0.31
N GLN A 88 -8.70 -6.48 0.23
CA GLN A 88 -8.41 -5.18 -0.36
C GLN A 88 -7.04 -4.64 0.05
N SER A 89 -6.59 -4.91 1.28
CA SER A 89 -5.23 -4.56 1.72
C SER A 89 -4.16 -5.53 1.24
N ARG A 90 -4.54 -6.75 0.85
CA ARG A 90 -3.66 -7.89 0.52
C ARG A 90 -2.58 -8.15 1.58
N GLY A 91 -2.97 -8.00 2.85
CA GLY A 91 -2.05 -8.19 3.97
C GLY A 91 -1.08 -7.03 4.21
N ASN A 92 -1.27 -5.86 3.58
CA ASN A 92 -0.50 -4.66 3.89
C ASN A 92 -1.07 -3.95 5.14
N PRO A 93 -0.33 -3.85 6.25
CA PRO A 93 -0.81 -3.24 7.50
C PRO A 93 -1.18 -1.75 7.38
N SER A 94 -0.46 -0.99 6.56
CA SER A 94 -0.70 0.43 6.36
C SER A 94 -1.99 0.66 5.57
N THR A 95 -2.18 -0.08 4.47
CA THR A 95 -3.41 -0.03 3.66
C THR A 95 -4.63 -0.49 4.47
N ALA A 96 -4.49 -1.55 5.27
CA ALA A 96 -5.59 -2.02 6.12
C ALA A 96 -6.02 -0.96 7.15
N GLN A 97 -5.07 -0.24 7.76
CA GLN A 97 -5.37 0.84 8.70
C GLN A 97 -6.05 2.04 7.99
N GLU A 98 -5.60 2.41 6.80
CA GLU A 98 -6.23 3.48 6.02
C GLU A 98 -7.68 3.11 5.64
N LEU A 99 -7.91 1.88 5.18
CA LEU A 99 -9.24 1.37 4.85
C LEU A 99 -10.14 1.34 6.08
N TRP A 100 -9.63 0.89 7.23
CA TRP A 100 -10.35 0.92 8.51
C TRP A 100 -10.79 2.35 8.88
N LEU A 101 -9.86 3.32 8.83
CA LEU A 101 -10.17 4.72 9.11
C LEU A 101 -11.19 5.30 8.12
N SER A 102 -11.13 4.91 6.85
CA SER A 102 -12.09 5.35 5.83
C SER A 102 -13.52 4.82 6.07
N ALA A 103 -13.63 3.67 6.75
CA ALA A 103 -14.89 3.01 7.10
C ALA A 103 -15.46 3.49 8.45
N ALA A 104 -14.61 4.03 9.33
CA ALA A 104 -14.98 4.44 10.67
C ALA A 104 -15.58 5.86 10.69
N SER A 105 -16.71 6.01 11.38
CA SER A 105 -17.35 7.29 11.64
C SER A 105 -17.96 7.31 13.03
N LYS A 106 -17.98 8.48 13.68
CA LYS A 106 -18.60 8.64 14.99
C LYS A 106 -20.13 8.57 14.84
N GLU A 107 -20.78 7.66 15.58
CA GLU A 107 -22.25 7.53 15.62
C GLU A 107 -22.83 8.23 16.85
N SER A 108 -22.20 8.04 18.01
CA SER A 108 -22.57 8.65 19.30
C SER A 108 -21.32 9.05 20.09
N GLU A 109 -21.49 9.52 21.34
CA GLU A 109 -20.38 9.87 22.22
C GLU A 109 -19.45 8.69 22.56
N ASP A 110 -19.96 7.46 22.57
CA ASP A 110 -19.24 6.24 22.97
C ASP A 110 -19.17 5.18 21.88
N THR A 111 -19.73 5.44 20.68
CA THR A 111 -19.86 4.44 19.62
C THR A 111 -19.32 4.94 18.28
N ILE A 112 -18.50 4.08 17.66
CA ILE A 112 -18.02 4.22 16.29
C ILE A 112 -18.80 3.25 15.40
N ARG A 113 -19.40 3.78 14.34
CA ARG A 113 -19.99 3.00 13.26
C ARG A 113 -18.94 2.66 12.22
N ILE A 114 -18.90 1.38 11.85
CA ILE A 114 -18.05 0.84 10.78
C ILE A 114 -18.92 0.53 9.58
N ALA A 115 -18.77 1.33 8.53
CA ALA A 115 -19.45 1.14 7.26
C ALA A 115 -18.55 0.37 6.27
N VAL A 116 -19.00 0.27 5.02
CA VAL A 116 -18.18 -0.25 3.94
C VAL A 116 -17.00 0.70 3.69
N PRO A 117 -15.75 0.21 3.63
CA PRO A 117 -14.59 1.04 3.31
C PRO A 117 -14.76 1.75 1.97
N LYS A 118 -14.25 2.98 1.88
CA LYS A 118 -14.25 3.74 0.63
C LYS A 118 -13.15 3.22 -0.29
N PHE A 119 -13.55 2.45 -1.28
CA PHE A 119 -12.67 2.01 -2.36
C PHE A 119 -12.52 3.12 -3.40
N THR A 120 -11.50 3.97 -3.22
CA THR A 120 -11.03 4.83 -4.29
C THR A 120 -10.03 4.04 -5.11
N ASN A 121 -10.44 3.62 -6.30
CA ASN A 121 -9.53 2.93 -7.21
C ASN A 121 -8.57 3.96 -7.83
N PRO A 122 -7.25 3.73 -7.73
CA PRO A 122 -6.28 4.50 -8.50
C PRO A 122 -6.64 4.47 -9.99
N ARG A 123 -6.27 5.53 -10.71
CA ARG A 123 -6.45 5.56 -12.16
C ARG A 123 -5.73 4.37 -12.81
N THR A 124 -6.36 3.75 -13.81
CA THR A 124 -5.76 2.66 -14.58
C THR A 124 -4.47 3.12 -15.27
N LEU A 125 -3.47 2.23 -15.28
CA LEU A 125 -2.14 2.49 -15.83
C LEU A 125 -1.94 1.87 -17.23
N SER A 126 -3.00 1.34 -17.85
CA SER A 126 -2.94 0.56 -19.09
C SER A 126 -2.41 1.38 -20.27
N ASP A 127 -2.78 2.66 -20.31
CA ASP A 127 -2.57 3.54 -21.46
C ASP A 127 -1.40 4.51 -21.23
N LEU A 128 -0.63 4.29 -20.16
CA LEU A 128 0.55 5.10 -19.88
C LEU A 128 1.71 4.75 -20.82
N SER A 129 2.44 5.78 -21.22
CA SER A 129 3.68 5.60 -21.97
C SER A 129 4.74 4.89 -21.12
N ASP A 130 5.64 4.17 -21.79
CA ASP A 130 6.75 3.50 -21.12
C ASP A 130 7.63 4.48 -20.34
N GLU A 131 7.74 5.74 -20.79
CA GLU A 131 8.48 6.79 -20.09
C GLU A 131 7.92 7.04 -18.68
N ILE A 132 6.60 7.17 -18.55
CA ILE A 132 5.93 7.39 -17.26
C ILE A 132 6.09 6.15 -16.38
N LEU A 133 5.95 4.96 -16.96
CA LEU A 133 6.12 3.71 -16.23
C LEU A 133 7.55 3.50 -15.72
N ILE A 134 8.57 3.91 -16.48
CA ILE A 134 9.97 3.90 -16.04
C ILE A 134 10.18 4.85 -14.85
N ILE A 135 9.56 6.04 -14.86
CA ILE A 135 9.62 6.97 -13.72
C ILE A 135 8.99 6.33 -12.48
N TYR A 136 7.81 5.71 -12.60
CA TYR A 136 7.17 5.03 -11.49
C TYR A 136 7.99 3.82 -11.02
N ALA A 137 8.63 3.08 -11.93
CA ALA A 137 9.54 2.00 -11.58
C ALA A 137 10.75 2.48 -10.78
N ALA A 138 11.29 3.67 -11.10
CA ALA A 138 12.35 4.28 -10.29
C ALA A 138 11.84 4.60 -8.88
N ILE A 139 10.66 5.20 -8.75
CA ILE A 139 10.08 5.50 -7.42
C ILE A 139 9.84 4.20 -6.63
N VAL A 140 9.32 3.14 -7.25
CA VAL A 140 9.14 1.83 -6.60
C VAL A 140 10.47 1.24 -6.11
N LYS A 141 11.51 1.24 -6.95
CA LYS A 141 12.84 0.69 -6.59
C LYS A 141 13.52 1.46 -5.47
N HIS A 142 13.23 2.75 -5.33
CA HIS A 142 13.87 3.62 -4.35
C HIS A 142 12.97 4.00 -3.18
N GLU A 143 11.73 3.51 -3.13
CA GLU A 143 10.64 3.82 -2.17
C GLU A 143 10.16 5.27 -2.16
N SER A 144 11.09 6.21 -2.21
CA SER A 144 10.85 7.63 -2.10
C SER A 144 11.93 8.37 -2.88
N LEU A 145 11.55 9.26 -3.78
CA LEU A 145 12.50 10.07 -4.56
C LEU A 145 12.10 11.55 -4.60
N SER A 146 13.08 12.44 -4.51
CA SER A 146 12.93 13.86 -4.86
C SER A 146 13.01 14.08 -6.37
N LEU A 147 12.63 15.27 -6.85
CA LEU A 147 12.61 15.59 -8.28
C LEU A 147 14.01 15.43 -8.89
N THR A 148 15.03 15.92 -8.18
CA THR A 148 16.43 15.84 -8.59
C THR A 148 16.90 14.39 -8.66
N GLU A 149 16.50 13.55 -7.70
CA GLU A 149 16.85 12.13 -7.72
C GLU A 149 16.15 11.38 -8.86
N ILE A 150 14.87 11.68 -9.13
CA ILE A 150 14.15 11.11 -10.28
C ILE A 150 14.88 11.46 -11.58
N ILE A 151 15.26 12.74 -11.78
CA ILE A 151 16.06 13.17 -12.94
C ILE A 151 17.36 12.37 -13.02
N ASN A 152 18.06 12.21 -11.90
CA ASN A 152 19.35 11.55 -11.86
C ASN A 152 19.27 10.05 -12.14
N VAL A 153 18.24 9.36 -11.65
CA VAL A 153 18.06 7.91 -11.81
C VAL A 153 17.50 7.56 -13.19
N THR A 154 16.50 8.31 -13.66
CA THR A 154 15.82 8.01 -14.93
C THR A 154 16.50 8.62 -16.15
N LYS A 155 17.32 9.66 -15.94
CA LYS A 155 17.90 10.50 -17.01
C LYS A 155 16.86 11.10 -17.96
N MET A 156 15.61 11.23 -17.52
CA MET A 156 14.52 11.77 -18.34
C MET A 156 14.44 13.30 -18.30
N PRO A 157 13.85 13.92 -19.34
CA PRO A 157 13.55 15.35 -19.33
C PRO A 157 12.64 15.74 -18.16
N ILE A 158 12.93 16.90 -17.56
CA ILE A 158 12.12 17.44 -16.45
C ILE A 158 10.64 17.64 -16.82
N SER A 159 10.34 17.93 -18.08
CA SER A 159 8.97 18.06 -18.59
C SER A 159 8.20 16.74 -18.49
N THR A 160 8.78 15.64 -18.95
CA THR A 160 8.21 14.29 -18.85
C THR A 160 8.03 13.90 -17.39
N ILE A 161 9.01 14.19 -16.53
CA ILE A 161 8.94 13.88 -15.10
C ILE A 161 7.82 14.68 -14.41
N ARG A 162 7.71 15.99 -14.68
CA ARG A 162 6.63 16.82 -14.12
C ARG A 162 5.26 16.37 -14.61
N HIS A 163 5.15 15.96 -15.87
CA HIS A 163 3.92 15.40 -16.42
C HIS A 163 3.56 14.08 -15.73
N ALA A 164 4.51 13.16 -15.56
CA ALA A 164 4.31 11.91 -14.83
C ALA A 164 3.88 12.14 -13.38
N ILE A 165 4.56 13.04 -12.66
CA ILE A 165 4.23 13.40 -11.28
C ILE A 165 2.80 13.94 -11.21
N LYS A 166 2.46 14.93 -12.05
CA LYS A 166 1.13 15.53 -12.06
C LYS A 166 0.05 14.49 -12.38
N TYR A 167 0.27 13.65 -13.38
CA TYR A 167 -0.64 12.56 -13.69
C TYR A 167 -0.83 11.61 -12.50
N GLY A 168 0.26 11.30 -11.80
CA GLY A 168 0.24 10.43 -10.64
C GLY A 168 -0.52 11.01 -9.45
N GLU A 169 -0.30 12.29 -9.14
CA GLU A 169 -1.02 13.02 -8.09
C GLU A 169 -2.51 13.13 -8.42
N ASP A 170 -2.85 13.56 -9.64
CA ASP A 170 -4.25 13.69 -10.12
C ASP A 170 -4.97 12.32 -10.18
N GLY A 171 -4.22 11.21 -10.21
CA GLY A 171 -4.72 9.84 -10.33
C GLY A 171 -4.69 9.00 -9.05
N MET A 172 -4.31 9.59 -7.90
CA MET A 172 -4.06 8.87 -6.63
C MET A 172 -3.04 7.73 -6.76
N ILE A 173 -2.06 7.89 -7.64
CA ILE A 173 -0.95 6.95 -7.85
C ILE A 173 0.27 7.36 -7.03
N LEU A 174 0.53 8.66 -6.94
CA LEU A 174 1.65 9.22 -6.20
C LEU A 174 1.16 10.09 -5.05
N ASP A 175 1.88 9.99 -3.93
CA ASP A 175 1.75 10.89 -2.78
C ASP A 175 3.05 11.62 -2.53
N LYS A 176 2.92 12.81 -1.92
CA LYS A 176 4.07 13.63 -1.53
C LYS A 176 4.34 13.51 -0.03
N VAL A 177 5.53 13.03 0.32
CA VAL A 177 6.01 12.92 1.70
C VAL A 177 6.91 14.10 2.01
N ASN A 178 6.69 14.72 3.17
CA ASN A 178 7.44 15.88 3.67
C ASN A 178 7.54 17.05 2.68
N GLY A 179 6.59 17.17 1.74
CA GLY A 179 6.53 18.25 0.76
C GLY A 179 7.53 18.19 -0.38
N GLU A 180 8.46 17.22 -0.41
CA GLU A 180 9.59 17.22 -1.35
C GLU A 180 9.85 15.89 -2.06
N ARG A 181 9.33 14.77 -1.53
CA ARG A 181 9.60 13.44 -2.06
C ARG A 181 8.31 12.76 -2.47
N TRP A 182 8.36 12.01 -3.57
CA TRP A 182 7.23 11.24 -4.06
C TRP A 182 7.38 9.77 -3.71
N ILE A 183 6.28 9.17 -3.29
CA ILE A 183 6.12 7.74 -3.04
C ILE A 183 4.95 7.23 -3.88
N ILE A 184 4.87 5.92 -4.12
CA ILE A 184 3.62 5.32 -4.62
C ILE A 184 2.59 5.33 -3.49
N HIS A 185 1.41 5.89 -3.75
CA HIS A 185 0.29 5.93 -2.81
C HIS A 185 -0.03 4.50 -2.33
N PRO A 186 -0.26 4.24 -1.03
CA PRO A 186 -0.51 2.90 -0.48
C PRO A 186 -1.58 2.07 -1.24
N LYS A 187 -2.72 2.70 -1.57
CA LYS A 187 -3.78 2.10 -2.40
C LYS A 187 -3.38 1.78 -3.85
N ALA A 188 -2.40 2.47 -4.42
CA ALA A 188 -1.93 2.26 -5.78
C ALA A 188 -0.81 1.22 -5.90
N GLN A 189 -0.15 0.87 -4.80
CA GLN A 189 0.99 -0.06 -4.75
C GLN A 189 0.78 -1.30 -5.59
N TYR A 190 -0.35 -2.01 -5.39
CA TYR A 190 -0.62 -3.23 -6.13
C TYR A 190 -0.78 -3.00 -7.63
N VAL A 191 -1.60 -2.02 -8.04
CA VAL A 191 -1.90 -1.79 -9.46
C VAL A 191 -0.63 -1.35 -10.19
N VAL A 192 0.17 -0.50 -9.55
CA VAL A 192 1.49 -0.09 -10.06
C VAL A 192 2.41 -1.30 -10.18
N HIS A 193 2.55 -2.11 -9.13
CA HIS A 193 3.42 -3.28 -9.18
C HIS A 193 3.00 -4.27 -10.27
N ALA A 194 1.71 -4.60 -10.36
CA ALA A 194 1.19 -5.51 -11.39
C ALA A 194 1.46 -5.00 -12.80
N GLN A 195 1.25 -3.71 -13.04
CA GLN A 195 1.53 -3.10 -14.35
C GLN A 195 3.02 -3.12 -14.69
N LEU A 196 3.88 -2.76 -13.73
CA LEU A 196 5.33 -2.70 -13.95
C LEU A 196 5.95 -4.09 -14.13
N ILE A 197 5.46 -5.10 -13.41
CA ILE A 197 5.85 -6.51 -13.60
C ILE A 197 5.41 -6.98 -14.99
N GLY A 198 4.15 -6.73 -15.38
CA GLY A 198 3.63 -7.10 -16.70
C GLY A 198 4.39 -6.44 -17.87
N ARG A 199 5.07 -5.32 -17.62
CA ARG A 199 5.93 -4.60 -18.58
C ARG A 199 7.43 -4.89 -18.41
N ASN A 200 7.82 -5.81 -17.53
CA ASN A 200 9.21 -6.17 -17.23
C ASN A 200 10.10 -4.98 -16.76
N LEU A 201 9.51 -4.00 -16.06
CA LEU A 201 10.24 -2.82 -15.56
C LEU A 201 10.77 -3.00 -14.13
N ILE A 202 10.15 -3.91 -13.37
CA ILE A 202 10.57 -4.35 -12.03
C ILE A 202 10.53 -5.88 -11.97
N TYR A 203 11.35 -6.47 -11.08
CA TYR A 203 11.49 -7.91 -10.91
C TYR A 203 11.36 -8.32 -9.45
N GLY A 204 11.16 -9.62 -9.22
CA GLY A 204 10.67 -10.20 -7.96
C GLY A 204 9.18 -10.02 -7.81
#